data_AF-A0A132A799-F1
#
_entry.id   AF-A0A132A799-F1
#
_cell.length_a   1.000
_cell.length_b   1.000
_cell.length_c   1.000
_cell.angle_alpha   90.00
_cell.angle_beta   90.00
_cell.angle_gamma   90.00
#
_symmetry.space_group_name_H-M   'P 1'
#
loop_
_entity.id
_entity.type
_entity.pdbx_description
1 polymer ?
#
loop_
_entity_poly.entity_id
_entity_poly.type
_entity_poly.pdbx_seq_one_letter_code
_entity_poly.pdbx_strand_id
1 'polypeptide(L)'
;MGNCPYTFCPKVHHRGRKPYGRNESDDRWARRGPYSAEVPNAGDLVVHSVNFLIEANSRFHRTNRYFLSKRQQNPKLIVRRGQPFELRITFERRFRYGEDVVSFVFIVKGLSSIDRLIKLKC
;
A
#
# COMPACT_ATOMS: atom_id res chain seq x y z
N MET A 1 -7.63 -21.76 -15.26
CA MET A 1 -8.62 -21.94 -14.18
C MET A 1 -7.95 -22.76 -13.08
N GLY A 2 -7.69 -22.17 -11.91
CA GLY A 2 -6.97 -22.80 -10.82
C GLY A 2 -6.87 -21.88 -9.60
N ASN A 3 -7.71 -22.17 -8.61
CA ASN A 3 -7.83 -21.77 -7.20
C ASN A 3 -7.05 -20.58 -6.61
N CYS A 4 -7.82 -19.64 -6.07
CA CYS A 4 -7.44 -18.73 -4.99
C CYS A 4 -7.47 -19.47 -3.62
N PRO A 5 -6.45 -19.32 -2.75
CA PRO A 5 -6.48 -19.81 -1.39
C PRO A 5 -7.01 -18.74 -0.42
N TYR A 6 -7.54 -19.20 0.71
CA TYR A 6 -7.99 -18.44 1.89
C TYR A 6 -9.43 -17.90 1.88
N THR A 7 -10.36 -18.80 2.17
CA THR A 7 -11.60 -18.45 2.87
C THR A 7 -11.73 -19.39 4.08
N PHE A 8 -11.25 -18.95 5.24
CA PHE A 8 -11.44 -19.67 6.49
C PHE A 8 -12.81 -19.26 7.06
N CYS A 9 -13.89 -19.88 6.57
CA CYS A 9 -15.20 -19.78 7.20
C CYS A 9 -15.24 -20.79 8.36
N PRO A 10 -15.42 -20.37 9.63
CA PRO A 10 -15.61 -21.31 10.72
C PRO A 10 -16.95 -22.03 10.52
N LYS A 11 -16.93 -23.36 10.57
CA LYS A 11 -18.13 -24.20 10.44
C LYS A 11 -19.11 -23.89 11.58
N VAL A 12 -20.25 -23.30 11.24
CA VAL A 12 -21.38 -23.15 12.16
C VAL A 12 -22.07 -24.51 12.26
N HIS A 13 -21.87 -25.22 13.37
CA HIS A 13 -22.67 -26.40 13.67
C HIS A 13 -24.13 -25.97 13.94
N HIS A 14 -25.04 -26.36 13.07
CA HIS A 14 -26.47 -26.27 13.34
C HIS A 14 -26.86 -27.26 14.44
N ARG A 15 -27.28 -26.74 15.60
CA ARG A 15 -28.41 -27.24 16.40
C ARG A 15 -28.57 -26.37 17.66
N GLY A 16 -29.77 -25.82 17.86
CA GLY A 16 -30.19 -25.24 19.15
C GLY A 16 -30.73 -23.82 19.05
N ARG A 17 -32.02 -23.66 19.37
CA ARG A 17 -32.71 -22.37 19.56
C ARG A 17 -31.99 -21.51 20.60
N LYS A 18 -31.83 -20.20 20.38
CA LYS A 18 -31.45 -19.25 21.45
C LYS A 18 -32.71 -18.57 22.02
N PRO A 19 -33.05 -18.72 23.31
CA PRO A 19 -33.88 -17.74 24.00
C PRO A 19 -32.98 -16.61 24.55
N TYR A 20 -33.60 -15.43 24.73
CA TYR A 20 -32.98 -14.23 25.27
C TYR A 20 -32.28 -14.49 26.63
N GLY A 21 -31.05 -13.99 26.77
CA GLY A 21 -30.28 -14.06 28.02
C GLY A 21 -29.00 -13.24 27.89
N ARG A 22 -29.04 -11.99 28.37
CA ARG A 22 -27.91 -11.08 28.50
C ARG A 22 -27.00 -11.59 29.61
N ASN A 23 -25.83 -12.14 29.27
CA ASN A 23 -24.72 -12.36 30.21
C ASN A 23 -23.50 -11.56 29.71
N GLU A 24 -23.26 -10.43 30.37
CA GLU A 24 -22.25 -9.41 30.08
C GLU A 24 -20.85 -9.81 30.59
N SER A 25 -20.43 -11.06 30.36
CA SER A 25 -19.25 -11.63 31.02
C SER A 25 -18.35 -12.52 30.16
N ASP A 26 -18.76 -12.83 28.93
CA ASP A 26 -18.01 -13.74 28.04
C ASP A 26 -17.17 -13.03 26.97
N ASP A 27 -17.03 -11.70 27.01
CA ASP A 27 -16.17 -10.94 26.09
C ASP A 27 -14.72 -10.82 26.58
N ARG A 28 -14.30 -11.66 27.52
CA ARG A 28 -12.94 -11.62 28.09
C ARG A 28 -11.87 -12.01 27.07
N TRP A 29 -12.20 -12.85 26.08
CA TRP A 29 -11.32 -13.20 24.97
C TRP A 29 -11.16 -12.07 23.94
N ALA A 30 -12.14 -11.17 23.83
CA ALA A 30 -12.05 -9.99 22.97
C ALA A 30 -11.10 -8.91 23.52
N ARG A 31 -10.81 -8.94 24.83
CA ARG A 31 -9.89 -7.99 25.49
C ARG A 31 -8.44 -8.46 25.65
N ARG A 32 -8.15 -9.75 25.41
CA ARG A 32 -6.81 -10.34 25.59
C ARG A 32 -6.32 -11.16 24.40
N GLY A 33 -7.04 -11.15 23.28
CA GLY A 33 -6.53 -11.73 22.04
C GLY A 33 -5.39 -10.88 21.47
N PRO A 34 -4.60 -11.39 20.51
CA PRO A 34 -3.64 -10.59 19.74
C PRO A 34 -4.31 -9.48 18.89
N TYR A 35 -5.65 -9.42 18.92
CA TYR A 35 -6.52 -8.36 18.39
C TYR A 35 -7.04 -7.40 19.47
N SER A 36 -6.56 -7.50 20.72
CA SER A 36 -6.77 -6.45 21.72
C SER A 36 -6.31 -5.17 21.06
N ALA A 37 -7.24 -4.25 20.84
CA ALA A 37 -6.98 -2.97 20.19
C ALA A 37 -6.00 -2.19 21.07
N GLU A 38 -4.71 -2.49 20.93
CA GLU A 38 -3.65 -1.58 21.28
C GLU A 38 -3.98 -0.29 20.53
N VAL A 39 -4.22 0.75 21.33
CA VAL A 39 -4.58 2.10 20.92
C VAL A 39 -3.83 2.41 19.64
N PRO A 40 -4.55 2.75 18.55
CA PRO A 40 -3.92 2.88 17.25
C PRO A 40 -2.79 3.88 17.42
N ASN A 41 -1.61 3.52 16.92
CA ASN A 41 -0.58 4.53 16.69
C ASN A 41 -1.19 5.55 15.71
N ALA A 42 -1.88 6.55 16.26
CA ALA A 42 -2.74 7.52 15.60
C ALA A 42 -1.86 8.63 15.01
N GLY A 43 -0.78 8.21 14.36
CA GLY A 43 0.17 9.07 13.72
C GLY A 43 -0.11 9.13 12.23
N ASP A 44 0.24 10.26 11.64
CA ASP A 44 0.24 10.46 10.20
C ASP A 44 1.06 9.36 9.50
N LEU A 45 0.67 9.03 8.28
CA LEU A 45 1.44 8.10 7.45
C LEU A 45 2.67 8.83 6.90
N VAL A 46 3.78 8.72 7.61
CA VAL A 46 5.04 9.37 7.23
C VAL A 46 5.83 8.49 6.26
N VAL A 47 6.30 9.10 5.17
CA VAL A 47 7.19 8.45 4.18
C VAL A 47 8.60 8.39 4.75
N HIS A 48 9.12 7.18 4.93
CA HIS A 48 10.48 6.95 5.37
C HIS A 48 11.47 6.97 4.19
N SER A 49 11.14 6.27 3.10
CA SER A 49 12.00 6.23 1.91
C SER A 49 11.24 5.86 0.65
N VAL A 50 11.80 6.25 -0.50
CA VAL A 50 11.26 5.92 -1.82
C VAL A 50 12.36 5.30 -2.67
N ASN A 51 12.12 4.08 -3.15
CA ASN A 51 12.99 3.39 -4.08
C ASN A 51 12.33 3.34 -5.47
N PHE A 52 13.01 3.91 -6.45
CA PHE A 52 12.56 4.01 -7.85
C PHE A 52 12.83 2.75 -8.67
N LEU A 53 13.37 1.69 -8.06
CA LEU A 53 13.66 0.40 -8.70
C LEU A 53 14.36 0.58 -10.06
N ILE A 54 15.36 1.47 -10.08
CA ILE A 54 15.91 2.04 -11.32
C ILE A 54 16.40 0.95 -12.27
N GLU A 55 17.07 -0.08 -11.76
CA GLU A 55 17.58 -1.16 -12.61
C GLU A 55 16.45 -1.94 -13.29
N ALA A 56 15.47 -2.41 -12.52
CA ALA A 56 14.33 -3.18 -13.04
C ALA A 56 13.52 -2.34 -14.03
N ASN A 57 13.17 -1.12 -13.66
CA ASN A 57 12.43 -0.20 -14.52
C ASN A 57 13.23 0.15 -15.78
N SER A 58 14.53 0.41 -15.67
CA SER A 58 15.33 0.80 -16.84
C SER A 58 15.49 -0.36 -17.83
N ARG A 59 15.58 -1.61 -17.36
CA ARG A 59 15.57 -2.79 -18.23
C ARG A 59 14.23 -2.94 -18.94
N PHE A 60 13.13 -2.84 -18.19
CA PHE A 60 11.77 -2.96 -18.71
C PHE A 60 11.46 -1.88 -19.77
N HIS A 61 11.85 -0.63 -19.50
CA HIS A 61 11.66 0.52 -20.38
C HIS A 61 12.70 0.64 -21.50
N ARG A 62 13.66 -0.29 -21.59
CA ARG A 62 14.78 -0.24 -22.55
C ARG A 62 15.54 1.10 -22.48
N THR A 63 15.74 1.59 -21.26
CA THR A 63 16.45 2.84 -20.93
C THR A 63 17.73 2.57 -20.11
N ASN A 64 18.04 1.29 -19.83
CA ASN A 64 19.23 0.87 -19.10
C ASN A 64 20.56 1.25 -19.77
N ARG A 65 20.56 1.69 -21.03
CA ARG A 65 21.78 2.14 -21.74
C ARG A 65 22.10 3.63 -21.50
N TYR A 66 21.15 4.42 -21.01
CA TYR A 66 21.39 5.85 -20.77
C TYR A 66 22.32 6.06 -19.58
N PHE A 67 23.31 6.93 -19.76
CA PHE A 67 24.31 7.25 -18.73
C PHE A 67 23.68 7.68 -17.40
N LEU A 68 22.59 8.45 -17.43
CA LEU A 68 21.90 8.94 -16.23
C LEU A 68 21.34 7.81 -15.34
N SER A 69 20.94 6.68 -15.94
CA SER A 69 20.42 5.52 -15.19
C SER A 69 21.52 4.69 -14.52
N LYS A 70 22.77 4.77 -15.03
CA LYS A 70 23.92 3.97 -14.59
C LYS A 70 24.89 4.69 -13.66
N ARG A 71 24.60 5.94 -13.29
CA ARG A 71 25.52 6.72 -12.44
C ARG A 71 25.65 6.04 -11.07
N GLN A 72 26.89 5.93 -10.60
CA GLN A 72 27.18 5.43 -9.24
C GLN A 72 26.60 6.36 -8.18
N GLN A 73 26.59 7.66 -8.46
CA GLN A 73 26.02 8.68 -7.58
C GLN A 73 24.74 9.25 -8.20
N ASN A 74 23.67 9.29 -7.41
CA ASN A 74 22.37 9.87 -7.78
C ASN A 74 21.85 9.40 -9.16
N PRO A 75 21.70 8.08 -9.39
CA PRO A 75 21.10 7.57 -10.61
C PRO A 75 19.69 8.13 -10.79
N LYS A 76 19.32 8.36 -12.06
CA LYS A 76 18.00 8.90 -12.42
C LYS A 76 17.16 7.84 -13.13
N LEU A 77 15.91 7.72 -12.71
CA LEU A 77 14.92 6.90 -13.39
C LEU A 77 14.54 7.55 -14.73
N ILE A 78 14.65 6.78 -15.81
CA ILE A 78 14.19 7.18 -17.15
C ILE A 78 13.13 6.18 -17.59
N VAL A 79 11.93 6.67 -17.84
CA VAL A 79 10.78 5.87 -18.27
C VAL A 79 10.26 6.34 -19.62
N ARG A 80 9.54 5.46 -20.31
CA ARG A 80 8.81 5.73 -21.53
C ARG A 80 7.33 5.86 -21.20
N ARG A 81 6.67 6.84 -21.83
CA ARG A 81 5.22 7.04 -21.71
C ARG A 81 4.46 5.80 -22.20
N GLY A 82 3.28 5.56 -21.63
CA GLY A 82 2.42 4.44 -22.00
C GLY A 82 2.90 3.06 -21.50
N GLN A 83 4.00 3.03 -20.74
CA GLN A 83 4.51 1.81 -20.12
C GLN A 83 4.50 1.96 -18.60
N PRO A 84 3.96 0.97 -17.84
CA PRO A 84 3.94 1.04 -16.38
C PRO A 84 5.36 0.97 -15.81
N PHE A 85 5.55 1.55 -14.63
CA PHE A 85 6.79 1.46 -13.85
C PHE A 85 6.47 1.24 -12.38
N GLU A 86 7.41 0.65 -11.66
CA GLU A 86 7.21 0.25 -10.28
C GLU A 86 7.94 1.19 -9.31
N LEU A 87 7.31 1.49 -8.17
CA LEU A 87 7.90 2.25 -7.08
C LEU A 87 7.72 1.46 -5.79
N ARG A 88 8.74 1.48 -4.93
CA ARG A 88 8.64 0.93 -3.57
C ARG A 88 8.77 2.05 -2.56
N ILE A 89 7.66 2.35 -1.87
CA ILE A 89 7.60 3.35 -0.80
C ILE A 89 7.62 2.62 0.54
N THR A 90 8.52 3.04 1.42
CA THR A 90 8.58 2.57 2.81
C THR A 90 8.01 3.67 3.69
N PHE A 91 7.07 3.31 4.55
CA PHE A 91 6.48 4.20 5.54
C PHE A 91 6.97 3.80 6.94
N GLU A 92 6.90 4.72 7.90
CA GLU A 92 7.30 4.45 9.29
C GLU A 92 6.35 3.48 10.00
N ARG A 93 5.10 3.39 9.54
CA ARG A 93 4.10 2.42 9.98
C ARG A 93 3.46 1.70 8.80
N ARG A 94 2.74 0.62 9.09
CA ARG A 94 1.97 -0.11 8.08
C ARG A 94 0.81 0.74 7.53
N PHE A 95 0.61 0.66 6.22
CA PHE A 95 -0.52 1.27 5.52
C PHE A 95 -1.83 0.55 5.88
N ARG A 96 -2.88 1.30 6.21
CA ARG A 96 -4.21 0.81 6.56
C ARG A 96 -5.20 1.23 5.49
N TYR A 97 -5.66 0.26 4.69
CA TYR A 97 -6.54 0.50 3.53
C TYR A 97 -7.85 1.25 3.82
N GLY A 98 -8.34 1.25 5.07
CA GLY A 98 -9.59 1.94 5.45
C GLY A 98 -9.41 3.33 6.05
N GLU A 99 -8.18 3.72 6.38
CA GLU A 99 -7.87 4.97 7.10
C GLU A 99 -6.95 5.88 6.28
N ASP A 100 -6.01 5.28 5.55
CA ASP A 100 -4.95 6.00 4.86
C ASP A 100 -5.27 6.18 3.38
N VAL A 101 -4.90 7.35 2.85
CA VAL A 101 -5.01 7.68 1.41
C VAL A 101 -3.65 8.14 0.90
N VAL A 102 -3.21 7.57 -0.23
CA VAL A 102 -1.98 7.95 -0.92
C VAL A 102 -2.32 8.51 -2.29
N SER A 103 -1.77 9.69 -2.61
CA SER A 103 -1.90 10.34 -3.91
C SER A 103 -0.52 10.61 -4.49
N PHE A 104 -0.35 10.31 -5.78
CA PHE A 104 0.89 10.56 -6.50
C PHE A 104 0.73 11.82 -7.35
N VAL A 105 1.59 12.82 -7.10
CA VAL A 105 1.61 14.08 -7.84
C VAL A 105 2.95 14.22 -8.57
N PHE A 106 2.90 14.26 -9.91
CA PHE A 106 4.07 14.46 -10.74
C PHE A 106 4.10 15.89 -11.27
N ILE A 107 5.19 16.62 -11.00
CA ILE A 107 5.38 18.01 -11.43
C ILE A 107 6.53 18.07 -12.42
N VAL A 108 6.30 18.69 -13.57
CA VAL A 108 7.32 18.92 -14.60
C VAL A 108 7.83 20.35 -14.48
N LYS A 109 9.12 20.53 -14.20
CA LYS A 109 9.75 21.86 -14.15
C LYS A 109 9.71 22.52 -15.55
N GLY A 110 9.41 23.81 -15.59
CA GLY A 110 9.33 24.60 -16.84
C GLY A 110 7.92 24.78 -17.40
N LEU A 111 6.90 24.19 -16.77
CA LEU A 111 5.50 24.57 -16.99
C LEU A 111 5.10 25.55 -15.88
N SER A 112 5.34 26.84 -16.12
CA SER A 112 4.84 27.90 -15.24
C SER A 112 3.31 27.91 -15.33
N SER A 113 2.68 27.61 -14.19
CA SER A 113 1.24 27.69 -13.92
C SER A 113 0.39 26.49 -14.36
N ILE A 114 0.10 25.58 -13.41
CA ILE A 114 -1.17 24.84 -13.22
C ILE A 114 -1.67 23.85 -14.31
N ASP A 115 -1.07 23.71 -15.49
CA ASP A 115 -1.77 22.98 -16.56
C ASP A 115 -1.64 21.45 -16.63
N ARG A 116 -0.91 20.76 -15.74
CA ARG A 116 -0.76 19.29 -15.85
C ARG A 116 -0.68 18.55 -14.51
N LEU A 117 -1.64 18.79 -13.62
CA LEU A 117 -1.86 17.85 -12.51
C LEU A 117 -2.28 16.49 -13.10
N ILE A 118 -1.32 15.57 -13.25
CA ILE A 118 -1.62 14.18 -13.60
C ILE A 118 -2.24 13.56 -12.34
N LYS A 119 -3.56 13.67 -12.22
CA LYS A 119 -4.33 13.04 -11.15
C LYS A 119 -4.46 11.56 -11.50
N LEU A 120 -3.64 10.71 -10.89
CA LEU A 120 -3.86 9.27 -10.92
C LEU A 120 -5.07 8.98 -10.04
N LYS A 121 -6.21 8.66 -10.66
CA LYS A 121 -7.34 8.04 -9.96
C LYS A 121 -7.00 6.57 -9.77
N CYS A 122 -6.93 6.14 -8.51
CA CYS A 122 -7.02 4.74 -8.13
C CYS A 122 -8.48 4.28 -8.26
#